data_AF-M5FRS1-F1
#
_entry.id   AF-M5FRS1-F1
#
_cell.length_a   1.000
_cell.length_b   1.000
_cell.length_c   1.000
_cell.angle_alpha   90.00
_cell.angle_beta   90.00
_cell.angle_gamma   90.00
#
_symmetry.space_group_name_H-M   'P 1'
#
loop_
_entity.id
_entity.type
_entity.pdbx_description
1 polymer ?
#
loop_
_entity_poly.entity_id
_entity_poly.type
_entity_poly.pdbx_seq_one_letter_code
_entity_poly.pdbx_strand_id
1 'polypeptide(L)'
;PAVQDALWSLPINRTNDALGFLPMFEGMWVMLTENLAISKSLVNGAIGMVTGIQYKFDCNGCHYPTAVMVNMPGCDHAQAHLPPNTICVQPCARAYSFESKCSDGGKNVSHSISRKFQPLLPAYAYTDYKSQG
;
A
#
# COMPACT_ATOMS: atom_id res chain seq x y z
N PRO A 1 33.88 -8.85 4.04
CA PRO A 1 34.21 -7.41 4.23
C PRO A 1 33.40 -6.48 3.31
N ALA A 2 33.56 -6.57 1.98
CA ALA A 2 32.93 -5.61 1.04
C ALA A 2 31.39 -5.58 1.06
N VAL A 3 30.72 -6.72 1.25
CA VAL A 3 29.25 -6.79 1.31
C VAL A 3 28.71 -6.24 2.63
N GLN A 4 29.47 -6.41 3.71
CA GLN A 4 29.10 -5.91 5.04
C GLN A 4 29.13 -4.39 5.03
N ASP A 5 30.25 -3.78 4.62
CA ASP A 5 30.43 -2.33 4.56
C ASP A 5 29.42 -1.66 3.62
N ALA A 6 29.07 -2.32 2.51
CA ALA A 6 28.00 -1.88 1.62
C ALA A 6 26.62 -1.85 2.32
N LEU A 7 26.29 -2.88 3.11
CA LEU A 7 25.04 -2.92 3.88
C LEU A 7 24.96 -1.81 4.95
N TRP A 8 26.08 -1.51 5.62
CA TRP A 8 26.15 -0.44 6.63
C TRP A 8 26.03 0.97 6.04
N SER A 9 26.36 1.12 4.75
CA SER A 9 26.23 2.39 4.02
C SER A 9 24.83 2.64 3.44
N LEU A 10 23.93 1.65 3.50
CA LEU A 10 22.57 1.84 3.03
C LEU A 10 21.85 2.87 3.91
N PRO A 11 21.10 3.82 3.30
CA PRO A 11 20.33 4.78 4.07
C PRO A 11 19.33 4.04 4.97
N ILE A 12 19.64 4.03 6.27
CA ILE A 12 18.94 3.28 7.32
C ILE A 12 17.45 3.69 7.43
N ASN A 13 17.08 4.83 6.83
CA ASN A 13 15.76 5.43 6.91
C ASN A 13 14.90 5.27 5.64
N ARG A 14 15.40 4.61 4.59
CA ARG A 14 14.63 4.39 3.34
C ARG A 14 14.86 3.00 2.79
N THR A 15 13.81 2.20 2.78
CA THR A 15 13.84 0.81 2.29
C THR A 15 13.49 0.68 0.81
N ASN A 16 13.16 1.76 0.10
CA ASN A 16 12.71 1.76 -1.31
C ASN A 16 11.71 0.63 -1.62
N ASP A 17 10.77 0.40 -0.72
CA ASP A 17 9.74 -0.66 -0.81
C ASP A 17 10.25 -2.11 -0.85
N ALA A 18 11.53 -2.37 -0.52
CA ALA A 18 12.13 -3.72 -0.50
C ALA A 18 11.35 -4.74 0.36
N LEU A 19 10.58 -4.27 1.36
CA LEU A 19 9.79 -5.10 2.29
C LEU A 19 8.29 -5.14 1.96
N GLY A 20 7.85 -4.88 0.73
CA GLY A 20 6.45 -5.13 0.36
C GLY A 20 6.08 -4.56 -0.99
N PHE A 21 6.81 -5.05 -1.98
CA PHE A 21 6.30 -5.13 -3.32
C PHE A 21 5.08 -6.07 -3.32
N LEU A 22 3.89 -5.52 -3.62
CA LEU A 22 2.72 -6.32 -3.89
C LEU A 22 2.66 -6.55 -5.41
N PRO A 23 2.93 -7.77 -5.91
CA PRO A 23 2.78 -8.05 -7.33
C PRO A 23 1.30 -7.90 -7.70
N MET A 24 1.01 -6.97 -8.59
CA MET A 24 -0.33 -6.73 -9.13
C MET A 24 -0.34 -7.00 -10.63
N PHE A 25 -1.49 -7.45 -11.13
CA PHE A 25 -1.72 -7.69 -12.56
C PHE A 25 -3.17 -7.36 -12.92
N GLU A 26 -3.45 -7.13 -14.20
CA GLU A 26 -4.80 -6.87 -14.69
C GLU A 26 -5.70 -8.11 -14.53
N GLY A 27 -6.93 -7.92 -14.09
CA GLY A 27 -7.86 -9.01 -13.72
C GLY A 27 -7.70 -9.51 -12.27
N MET A 28 -6.74 -8.97 -11.52
CA MET A 28 -6.56 -9.30 -10.12
C MET A 28 -7.71 -8.77 -9.26
N TRP A 29 -8.28 -9.61 -8.42
CA TRP A 29 -9.23 -9.18 -7.39
C TRP A 29 -8.49 -8.55 -6.23
N VAL A 30 -8.90 -7.35 -5.85
CA VAL A 30 -8.31 -6.56 -4.78
C VAL A 30 -9.36 -6.00 -3.84
N MET A 31 -8.98 -5.81 -2.58
CA MET A 31 -9.78 -5.19 -1.53
C MET A 31 -9.12 -3.87 -1.11
N LEU A 32 -9.92 -2.82 -0.97
CA LEU A 32 -9.48 -1.58 -0.35
C LEU A 32 -9.21 -1.79 1.14
N THR A 33 -8.07 -1.33 1.62
CA THR A 33 -7.71 -1.41 3.04
C THR A 33 -8.04 -0.16 3.84
N GLU A 34 -8.52 0.88 3.17
CA GLU A 34 -8.73 2.22 3.74
C GLU A 34 -10.00 2.86 3.19
N ASN A 35 -10.60 3.76 3.98
CA ASN A 35 -11.75 4.55 3.56
C ASN A 35 -11.27 5.69 2.68
N LEU A 36 -11.52 5.62 1.37
CA LEU A 36 -11.17 6.68 0.42
C LEU A 36 -12.32 7.69 0.28
N ALA A 37 -13.56 7.20 0.13
CA ALA A 37 -14.74 8.04 0.00
C ALA A 37 -16.00 7.28 0.43
N ILE A 38 -16.40 7.48 1.69
CA ILE A 38 -17.54 6.77 2.31
C ILE A 38 -18.85 7.04 1.55
N SER A 39 -19.08 8.29 1.12
CA SER A 39 -20.27 8.68 0.35
C SER A 39 -20.39 8.01 -1.01
N LYS A 40 -19.30 7.41 -1.51
CA LYS A 40 -19.25 6.72 -2.80
C LYS A 40 -19.04 5.21 -2.64
N SER A 41 -19.24 4.66 -1.44
CA SER A 41 -19.01 3.24 -1.14
C SER A 41 -17.55 2.79 -1.34
N LEU A 42 -16.58 3.71 -1.31
CA LEU A 42 -15.15 3.41 -1.36
C LEU A 42 -14.61 3.33 0.07
N VAL A 43 -14.94 2.22 0.72
CA VAL A 43 -14.63 1.95 2.13
C VAL A 43 -13.64 0.79 2.26
N ASN A 44 -13.02 0.68 3.43
CA ASN A 44 -12.24 -0.49 3.81
C ASN A 44 -13.12 -1.75 3.69
N GLY A 45 -12.58 -2.79 3.05
CA GLY A 45 -13.31 -4.02 2.74
C GLY A 45 -14.02 -4.03 1.39
N ALA A 46 -14.13 -2.89 0.70
CA ALA A 46 -14.73 -2.87 -0.64
C ALA A 46 -13.84 -3.64 -1.62
N ILE A 47 -14.46 -4.51 -2.43
CA ILE A 47 -13.78 -5.40 -3.37
C ILE A 47 -13.96 -4.87 -4.79
N GLY A 48 -12.90 -4.97 -5.58
CA GLY A 48 -12.91 -4.64 -7.00
C GLY A 48 -11.88 -5.44 -7.78
N MET A 49 -11.83 -5.19 -9.08
CA MET A 49 -10.93 -5.86 -10.01
C MET A 49 -9.98 -4.86 -10.64
N VAL A 50 -8.69 -5.17 -10.66
CA VAL A 50 -7.67 -4.34 -11.31
C VAL A 50 -7.91 -4.35 -12.83
N THR A 51 -8.03 -3.16 -13.42
CA THR A 51 -8.23 -2.98 -14.86
C THR A 51 -7.03 -2.39 -15.58
N GLY A 52 -6.05 -1.87 -14.82
CA GLY A 52 -4.83 -1.30 -15.39
C GLY A 52 -3.87 -0.86 -14.29
N ILE A 53 -2.58 -0.86 -14.59
CA ILE A 53 -1.54 -0.45 -13.64
C ILE A 53 -0.57 0.49 -14.35
N GLN A 54 -0.34 1.66 -13.76
CA GLN A 54 0.68 2.59 -14.22
C GLN A 54 1.95 2.39 -13.40
N TYR A 55 3.06 2.13 -14.08
CA TYR A 55 4.38 2.00 -13.47
C TYR A 55 5.26 3.21 -13.79
N LYS A 56 6.13 3.56 -12.84
CA LYS A 56 7.32 4.36 -13.11
C LYS A 56 8.57 3.54 -12.88
N PHE A 57 9.61 3.90 -13.63
CA PHE A 57 10.95 3.36 -13.50
C PHE A 57 11.77 4.28 -12.63
N ASP A 58 12.54 3.72 -11.70
CA ASP A 58 13.62 4.47 -11.05
C ASP A 58 14.91 4.41 -11.89
N CYS A 59 15.94 5.11 -11.41
CA CYS A 59 17.28 5.11 -12.01
C CYS A 59 17.97 3.74 -11.98
N ASN A 60 17.45 2.77 -11.23
CA ASN A 60 17.99 1.43 -11.09
C ASN A 60 17.23 0.39 -11.92
N GLY A 61 16.23 0.81 -12.71
CA GLY A 61 15.41 -0.07 -13.54
C GLY A 61 14.30 -0.82 -12.78
N CYS A 62 14.04 -0.47 -11.52
CA CYS A 62 12.97 -1.04 -10.73
C CYS A 62 11.63 -0.40 -11.09
N HIS A 63 10.59 -1.23 -11.17
CA HIS A 63 9.22 -0.79 -11.48
C HIS A 63 8.43 -0.55 -10.20
N TYR A 64 7.83 0.62 -10.08
CA TYR A 64 6.96 0.96 -8.95
C TYR A 64 5.58 1.37 -9.46
N PRO A 65 4.49 0.73 -8.98
CA PRO A 65 3.16 1.15 -9.33
C PRO A 65 2.93 2.58 -8.79
N THR A 66 2.58 3.52 -9.65
CA THR A 66 2.23 4.89 -9.25
C THR A 66 0.74 5.11 -9.16
N ALA A 67 -0.04 4.32 -9.90
CA ALA A 67 -1.48 4.32 -9.85
C ALA A 67 -2.01 2.95 -10.29
N VAL A 68 -3.09 2.51 -9.65
CA VAL A 68 -3.78 1.27 -9.98
C VAL A 68 -5.24 1.61 -10.29
N MET A 69 -5.68 1.21 -11.47
CA MET A 69 -7.06 1.37 -11.90
C MET A 69 -7.85 0.17 -11.41
N VAL A 70 -8.90 0.41 -10.63
CA VAL A 70 -9.71 -0.66 -10.03
C VAL A 70 -11.18 -0.42 -10.37
N ASN A 71 -11.82 -1.40 -10.99
CA ASN A 71 -13.26 -1.43 -11.15
C ASN A 71 -13.90 -1.89 -9.84
N MET A 72 -14.65 -0.99 -9.20
CA MET A 72 -15.31 -1.17 -7.91
C MET A 72 -16.82 -1.28 -8.14
N PRO A 73 -17.38 -2.47 -8.39
CA PRO A 73 -18.81 -2.62 -8.65
C PRO A 73 -19.64 -2.09 -7.47
N GLY A 74 -20.65 -1.27 -7.77
CA GLY A 74 -21.51 -0.64 -6.75
C GLY A 74 -20.99 0.69 -6.19
N CYS A 75 -19.84 1.17 -6.68
CA CYS A 75 -19.35 2.51 -6.40
C CYS A 75 -20.02 3.53 -7.33
N ASP A 76 -20.70 4.54 -6.76
CA ASP A 76 -21.20 5.70 -7.52
C ASP A 76 -20.06 6.72 -7.74
N HIS A 77 -19.06 6.29 -8.51
CA HIS A 77 -17.94 7.13 -8.89
C HIS A 77 -17.72 7.06 -10.40
N ALA A 78 -17.92 8.21 -11.04
CA ALA A 78 -17.53 8.44 -12.41
C ALA A 78 -16.32 9.39 -12.42
N GLN A 79 -15.23 8.93 -13.03
CA GLN A 79 -14.06 9.75 -13.30
C GLN A 79 -13.93 9.91 -14.81
N ALA A 80 -13.61 11.13 -15.27
CA ALA A 80 -13.48 11.42 -16.69
C ALA A 80 -12.42 10.50 -17.33
N HIS A 81 -12.73 10.01 -18.53
CA HIS A 81 -11.88 9.11 -19.32
C HIS A 81 -11.68 7.69 -18.74
N LEU A 82 -12.46 7.29 -17.74
CA LEU A 82 -12.45 5.92 -17.23
C LEU A 82 -13.80 5.23 -17.43
N PRO A 83 -13.81 3.89 -17.54
CA PRO A 83 -15.05 3.14 -17.51
C PRO A 83 -15.85 3.41 -16.23
N PRO A 84 -17.19 3.25 -16.26
CA PRO A 84 -18.01 3.38 -15.07
C PRO A 84 -17.48 2.53 -13.90
N ASN A 85 -17.65 3.05 -12.68
CA ASN A 85 -17.24 2.41 -11.43
C ASN A 85 -15.73 2.17 -11.31
N THR A 86 -14.91 2.78 -12.17
CA THR A 86 -13.45 2.63 -12.12
C THR A 86 -12.83 3.81 -11.39
N ILE A 87 -11.96 3.51 -10.42
CA ILE A 87 -11.22 4.49 -9.63
C ILE A 87 -9.72 4.38 -9.88
N CYS A 88 -9.03 5.50 -9.74
CA CYS A 88 -7.57 5.57 -9.76
C CYS A 88 -7.04 5.56 -8.31
N VAL A 89 -6.50 4.43 -7.86
CA VAL A 89 -5.90 4.29 -6.53
C VAL A 89 -4.42 4.66 -6.57
N GLN A 90 -4.06 5.71 -5.84
CA GLN A 90 -2.68 6.15 -5.68
C GLN A 90 -2.08 5.63 -4.37
N PRO A 91 -0.76 5.45 -4.29
CA PRO A 91 -0.14 5.00 -3.05
C PRO A 91 -0.23 6.08 -1.95
N CYS A 92 -0.74 5.66 -0.78
CA CYS A 92 -0.95 6.47 0.42
C CYS A 92 0.20 6.23 1.42
N ALA A 93 0.62 7.29 2.11
CA ALA A 93 1.61 7.19 3.17
C ALA A 93 0.94 6.85 4.51
N ARG A 94 1.45 5.85 5.21
CA ARG A 94 0.96 5.40 6.51
C ARG A 94 2.10 5.29 7.49
N ALA A 95 1.95 5.97 8.63
CA ALA A 95 2.88 5.91 9.74
C ALA A 95 2.43 4.86 10.77
N TYR A 96 3.38 4.08 11.24
CA TYR A 96 3.24 3.11 12.31
C TYR A 96 4.12 3.57 13.45
N SER A 97 3.50 3.99 14.55
CA SER A 97 4.22 4.43 15.74
C SER A 97 4.24 3.31 16.77
N PHE A 98 5.41 3.08 17.39
CA PHE A 98 5.58 2.11 18.46
C PHE A 98 6.51 2.67 19.53
N GLU A 99 6.32 2.22 20.77
CA GLU A 99 7.15 2.64 21.89
C GLU A 99 8.18 1.56 22.23
N SER A 100 9.44 1.96 22.38
CA SER A 100 10.46 1.10 22.97
C SER A 100 10.67 1.47 24.43
N LYS A 101 10.65 0.47 25.32
CA LYS A 101 11.02 0.65 26.72
C LYS A 101 12.53 0.86 26.82
N CYS A 102 12.97 1.91 27.51
CA CYS A 102 14.36 2.02 27.92
C CYS A 102 14.62 0.98 29.02
N SER A 103 15.66 0.16 28.85
CA SER A 103 16.10 -0.84 29.83
C SER A 103 16.48 -0.25 31.18
N ASP A 104 16.85 1.04 31.21
CA ASP A 104 17.49 1.68 32.36
C ASP A 104 16.52 2.57 33.18
N GLY A 105 15.21 2.34 33.07
CA GLY A 105 14.19 3.13 33.79
C GLY A 105 13.95 4.54 33.23
N GLY A 106 14.55 4.86 32.08
CA GLY A 106 14.30 6.10 31.33
C GLY A 106 12.91 6.15 30.68
N LYS A 107 12.50 7.34 30.24
CA LYS A 107 11.21 7.54 29.54
C LYS A 107 11.12 6.67 28.28
N ASN A 108 9.94 6.11 28.02
CA ASN A 108 9.66 5.41 26.76
C ASN A 108 10.01 6.31 25.57
N VAL A 109 10.69 5.74 24.59
CA VAL A 109 11.02 6.43 23.34
C VAL A 109 9.98 6.02 22.30
N SER A 110 9.30 6.99 21.71
CA SER A 110 8.37 6.76 20.60
C SER A 110 9.13 6.75 19.28
N HIS A 111 8.96 5.68 18.52
CA HIS A 111 9.48 5.52 17.16
C HIS A 111 8.32 5.57 16.18
N SER A 112 8.59 6.03 14.96
CA SER A 112 7.60 6.01 13.89
C SER A 112 8.25 5.56 12.58
N ILE A 113 7.61 4.61 11.91
CA ILE A 113 7.99 4.13 10.59
C ILE A 113 6.88 4.52 9.63
N SER A 114 7.20 5.29 8.60
CA SER A 114 6.25 5.63 7.54
C SER A 114 6.50 4.78 6.30
N ARG A 115 5.43 4.29 5.70
CA ARG A 115 5.45 3.50 4.47
C ARG A 115 4.47 4.08 3.48
N LYS A 116 4.87 4.23 2.22
CA LYS A 116 3.99 4.63 1.13
C LYS A 116 3.65 3.40 0.28
N PHE A 117 2.39 3.02 0.21
CA PHE A 117 1.96 1.83 -0.54
C PHE A 117 0.53 1.99 -1.06
N GLN A 118 0.14 1.20 -2.06
CA GLN A 118 -1.24 1.15 -2.53
C GLN A 118 -2.13 0.57 -1.43
N PRO A 119 -3.23 1.24 -1.03
CA PRO A 119 -4.16 0.72 -0.02
C PRO A 119 -5.04 -0.42 -0.56
N LEU A 120 -4.40 -1.45 -1.11
CA LEU A 120 -4.98 -2.59 -1.79
C LEU A 120 -4.35 -3.89 -1.27
N LEU A 121 -5.17 -4.91 -1.09
CA LEU A 121 -4.72 -6.28 -0.81
C LEU A 121 -5.37 -7.27 -1.79
N PRO A 122 -4.70 -8.38 -2.12
CA PRO A 122 -5.33 -9.46 -2.90
C PRO A 122 -6.59 -9.98 -2.19
N ALA A 123 -7.67 -10.11 -2.95
CA ALA A 123 -9.00 -10.45 -2.43
C ALA A 123 -9.40 -11.92 -2.65
N TYR A 124 -8.44 -12.84 -2.63
CA TYR A 124 -8.68 -14.27 -2.88
C TYR A 124 -8.84 -15.10 -1.60
N ALA A 125 -8.12 -14.70 -0.54
CA ALA A 125 -8.17 -15.36 0.76
C ALA A 125 -7.85 -14.34 1.84
N TYR A 126 -8.58 -14.43 2.95
CA TYR A 126 -8.37 -13.59 4.12
C TYR A 126 -8.09 -14.49 5.31
N THR A 127 -7.25 -14.02 6.23
CA THR A 127 -7.17 -14.63 7.55
C THR A 127 -8.39 -14.23 8.35
N ASP A 128 -8.84 -15.11 9.24
CA ASP A 128 -10.03 -14.88 10.08
C ASP A 128 -9.93 -13.55 10.86
N TYR A 129 -8.73 -13.27 11.38
CA TYR A 129 -8.41 -11.99 12.04
C TYR A 129 -8.63 -10.76 11.15
N LYS A 130 -8.42 -10.87 9.83
CA LYS A 130 -8.62 -9.76 8.88
C LYS A 130 -10.07 -9.60 8.41
N SER A 131 -10.88 -10.64 8.55
CA SER A 131 -12.32 -10.59 8.29
C SER A 131 -13.15 -10.21 9.52
N GLN A 132 -12.54 -10.16 10.71
CA GLN A 132 -13.20 -9.69 11.92
C GLN A 132 -13.40 -8.16 11.82
N GLY A 133 -14.67 -7.76 11.73
CA GLY A 133 -15.12 -6.37 11.50
C GLY A 133 -14.82 -5.42 12.66
#